data_AF-A0A839WH77-F1
#
_entry.id   AF-A0A839WH77-F1
#
_cell.length_a   1.000
_cell.length_b   1.000
_cell.length_c   1.000
_cell.angle_alpha   90.00
_cell.angle_beta   90.00
_cell.angle_gamma   90.00
#
_symmetry.space_group_name_H-M   'P 1'
#
loop_
_entity.id
_entity.type
_entity.pdbx_description
1 polymer ?
#
loop_
_entity_poly.entity_id
_entity_poly.type
_entity_poly.pdbx_seq_one_letter_code
_entity_poly.pdbx_strand_id
1 'polypeptide(L)' 'MFSHWLVHKQGAINDLFFPVRIGNKLCLILRKGGVIYKPAGWLKKEKHHLFRLNKF' A
#
# COMPACT_ATOMS: atom_id res chain seq x y z
N MET A 1 -15.61 -8.24 1.98
CA MET A 1 -14.17 -7.85 1.94
C MET A 1 -14.07 -6.46 1.36
N PHE A 2 -13.54 -5.50 2.11
CA PHE A 2 -13.42 -4.10 1.72
C PHE A 2 -12.02 -3.85 1.17
N SER A 3 -11.76 -4.24 -0.08
CA SER A 3 -10.48 -4.06 -0.76
C SER A 3 -10.29 -2.60 -1.14
N HIS A 4 -9.48 -1.87 -0.37
CA HIS A 4 -9.23 -0.46 -0.67
C HIS A 4 -7.80 -0.25 -1.16
N TRP A 5 -7.69 0.42 -2.30
CA TRP A 5 -6.42 0.87 -2.84
C TRP A 5 -5.92 2.08 -2.05
N LEU A 6 -4.62 2.12 -1.79
CA LEU A 6 -3.93 3.18 -1.07
C LEU A 6 -3.06 4.01 -2.02
N VAL A 7 -2.96 5.30 -1.73
CA VAL A 7 -2.04 6.25 -2.36
C VAL A 7 -1.03 6.72 -1.33
N HIS A 8 0.24 6.83 -1.71
CA HIS A 8 1.28 7.44 -0.88
C HIS A 8 1.53 8.89 -1.32
N LYS A 9 1.19 9.89 -0.47
CA LYS A 9 1.29 11.30 -0.88
C LYS A 9 2.71 11.81 -1.11
N GLN A 10 3.70 11.32 -0.36
CA GLN A 10 5.09 11.79 -0.49
C GLN A 10 5.87 11.12 -1.64
N GLY A 11 5.22 10.37 -2.53
CA GLY A 11 5.90 9.77 -3.68
C GLY A 11 6.81 8.57 -3.37
N ALA A 12 6.81 8.05 -2.14
CA ALA A 12 7.51 6.79 -1.83
C ALA A 12 6.95 5.59 -2.62
N ILE A 13 5.69 5.69 -3.07
CA ILE A 13 5.05 4.81 -4.04
C ILE A 13 4.32 5.69 -5.04
N ASN A 14 4.79 5.69 -6.28
CA ASN A 14 4.27 6.51 -7.37
C ASN A 14 3.03 5.92 -8.08
N ASP A 15 2.35 4.97 -7.42
CA ASP A 15 1.15 4.33 -7.96
C ASP A 15 0.17 3.96 -6.83
N LEU A 16 -1.07 3.66 -7.23
CA LEU A 16 -2.03 3.01 -6.35
C LEU A 16 -1.53 1.62 -5.98
N PHE A 17 -1.67 1.26 -4.72
CA PHE A 17 -1.26 -0.06 -4.27
C PHE A 17 -2.23 -0.70 -3.29
N PHE A 18 -2.25 -2.02 -3.31
CA PHE A 18 -3.00 -2.84 -2.37
C PHE A 18 -2.03 -3.54 -1.41
N PRO A 19 -2.04 -3.22 -0.11
CA PRO A 19 -1.18 -3.87 0.86
C PRO A 19 -1.70 -5.24 1.26
N VAL A 20 -0.86 -6.25 1.15
CA VAL A 20 -1.09 -7.63 1.60
C VAL A 20 -0.01 -8.01 2.60
N ARG A 21 -0.41 -8.49 3.78
CA ARG A 21 0.55 -9.02 4.75
C ARG A 21 0.83 -10.48 4.43
N ILE A 22 2.11 -10.83 4.27
CA ILE A 22 2.57 -12.20 4.04
C ILE A 22 3.65 -12.50 5.08
N GLY A 23 3.29 -13.27 6.12
CA GLY A 23 4.15 -13.52 7.27
C GLY A 23 4.59 -12.21 7.97
N ASN A 24 5.91 -11.99 8.03
CA ASN A 24 6.51 -10.78 8.61
C ASN A 24 6.84 -9.69 7.57
N LYS A 25 6.39 -9.86 6.33
CA LYS A 25 6.59 -8.89 5.26
C LYS A 25 5.24 -8.31 4.82
N LEU A 26 5.32 -7.13 4.26
CA LEU A 26 4.23 -6.42 3.62
C LEU A 26 4.50 -6.40 2.11
N CYS A 27 3.59 -6.97 1.35
CA CYS A 27 3.60 -7.04 -0.09
C CYS A 27 2.64 -5.96 -0.62
N LEU A 28 3.15 -4.99 -1.36
CA LEU A 28 2.38 -3.88 -1.91
C LEU A 28 2.17 -4.15 -3.40
N ILE A 29 0.98 -4.59 -3.77
CA ILE A 29 0.63 -4.91 -5.15
C ILE A 29 0.26 -3.61 -5.85
N LEU A 30 0.98 -3.22 -6.89
CA LEU A 30 0.73 -1.97 -7.62
C LEU A 30 -0.40 -2.15 -8.63
N ARG A 31 -1.23 -1.13 -8.82
CA ARG A 31 -2.37 -1.17 -9.75
C ARG A 31 -1.92 -1.34 -11.21
N LYS A 32 -0.81 -0.70 -11.59
CA LYS A 32 -0.23 -0.82 -12.94
C LYS A 32 0.60 -2.10 -13.14
N GLY A 33 0.61 -2.99 -12.15
CA GLY A 33 1.40 -4.22 -12.15
C GLY A 33 2.73 -4.07 -11.42
N GLY A 34 3.26 -5.21 -10.97
CA GLY A 34 4.44 -5.27 -10.12
C GLY A 34 4.11 -5.26 -8.63
N VAL A 35 5.13 -5.53 -7.82
CA VAL A 35 5.03 -5.72 -6.38
C VAL A 35 6.21 -5.07 -5.69
N ILE A 36 5.96 -4.37 -4.58
CA ILE A 36 7.00 -3.83 -3.70
C ILE A 36 6.93 -4.53 -2.34
N TYR A 37 8.05 -5.02 -1.85
CA TYR A 37 8.14 -5.59 -0.51
C TYR A 37 8.65 -4.58 0.51
N LYS A 38 7.97 -4.50 1.65
CA LYS A 38 8.33 -3.66 2.79
C LYS A 38 8.25 -4.46 4.10
N PRO A 39 8.88 -3.99 5.19
CA PRO A 39 8.68 -4.57 6.52
C PRO A 39 7.21 -4.47 6.97
N ALA A 40 6.72 -5.43 7.76
CA ALA A 40 5.33 -5.44 8.25
C ALA A 40 4.91 -4.16 9.00
N GLY A 41 5.86 -3.46 9.63
CA GLY A 41 5.61 -2.20 10.34
C GLY A 41 5.54 -0.96 9.44
N TRP A 42 5.86 -1.08 8.15
CA TRP A 42 5.96 0.08 7.25
C TRP A 42 4.61 0.80 7.09
N LEU A 43 3.51 0.05 6.91
CA LEU A 43 2.18 0.65 6.76
C LEU A 43 1.77 1.49 7.98
N LYS A 44 2.21 1.09 9.18
CA LYS A 44 1.93 1.83 10.42
C LYS A 44 2.75 3.13 10.48
N LYS A 45 4.02 3.09 10.06
CA LYS A 45 4.91 4.27 10.01
C LYS A 45 4.39 5.31 9.02
N GLU A 46 3.99 4.86 7.83
CA GLU A 46 3.51 5.76 6.77
C GLU A 46 2.03 6.13 6.87
N LYS A 47 1.31 5.70 7.92
CA LYS A 47 -0.15 5.88 8.03
C LYS A 47 -0.60 7.33 7.76
N HIS A 48 0.19 8.32 8.17
CA HIS A 48 -0.09 9.74 7.98
C HIS A 48 0.05 10.21 6.51
N HIS A 49 0.80 9.47 5.69
CA HIS A 49 1.02 9.73 4.27
C HIS A 49 0.16 8.85 3.36
N LEU A 50 -0.62 7.92 3.94
CA LEU A 50 -1.47 6.99 3.22
C LEU A 50 -2.91 7.48 3.13
N PHE A 51 -3.43 7.54 1.92
CA PHE A 51 -4.80 7.93 1.64
C PHE A 51 -5.56 6.77 1.02
N ARG A 52 -6.76 6.54 1.52
CA ARG A 52 -7.65 5.50 1.04
C ARG A 52 -8.53 6.06 -0.07
N LEU A 53 -8.47 5.46 -1.26
CA LEU A 53 -9.49 5.73 -2.26
C LEU A 53 -10.71 4.89 -1.93
N ASN A 54 -11.81 5.54 -1.58
CA ASN A 54 -13.12 4.91 -1.53
C ASN A 54 -13.70 4.89 -2.95
N LYS A 55 -13.88 3.67 -3.48
CA LYS A 55 -14.64 3.25 -4.68
C LYS A 55 -14.55 4.12 -5.94
N PHE A 56 -14.04 3.52 -7.02
CA PHE A 56 -14.68 3.69 -8.33
C PHE A 56 -15.96 2.86 -8.37
#